data_AF-I1BJC9-F1
#
_entry.id   AF-I1BJC9-F1
#
_cell.length_a   1.000
_cell.length_b   1.000
_cell.length_c   1.000
_cell.angle_alpha   90.00
_cell.angle_beta   90.00
_cell.angle_gamma   90.00
#
_symmetry.space_group_name_H-M   'P 1'
#
loop_
_entity.id
_entity.type
_entity.pdbx_description
1 polymer ?
#
loop_
_entity_poly.entity_id
_entity_poly.type
_entity_poly.pdbx_seq_one_letter_code
_entity_poly.pdbx_strand_id
1 'polypeptide(L)'
;MKLAKLDVFVSIETLRSYVDRLGFKSYRAAHKHRLIAKHRKNQETYINILANRFHPWFTNITAHQERDFIFQESGASCHTGGYIRWWKETHQIKGFEYWPAQRPDLNSIEHIRNAIER
;
A
#
# COMPACT_ATOMS: atom_id res chain seq x y z
N MET A 1 17.89 20.70 18.96
CA MET A 1 16.98 20.98 17.83
C MET A 1 15.62 20.37 18.17
N LYS A 2 14.60 21.17 18.47
CA LYS A 2 13.25 20.68 18.78
C LYS A 2 12.52 20.44 17.46
N LEU A 3 12.13 19.19 17.18
CA LEU A 3 11.22 18.85 16.09
C LEU A 3 9.86 19.50 16.37
N ALA A 4 9.50 20.51 15.59
CA ALA A 4 8.14 21.04 15.58
C ALA A 4 7.22 19.96 15.03
N LYS A 5 6.26 19.52 15.84
CA LYS A 5 5.19 18.62 15.41
C LYS A 5 4.33 19.42 14.42
N LEU A 6 4.43 19.10 13.13
CA LEU A 6 3.47 19.58 12.14
C LEU A 6 2.18 18.80 12.38
N ASP A 7 1.26 19.37 13.14
CA ASP A 7 -0.08 18.82 13.34
C ASP A 7 -0.90 19.03 12.06
N VAL A 8 -0.63 18.19 11.05
CA VAL A 8 -1.44 18.11 9.83
C VAL A 8 -2.70 17.31 10.16
N PHE A 9 -3.79 18.02 10.44
CA PHE A 9 -5.12 17.40 10.54
C PHE A 9 -5.68 17.18 9.14
N VAL A 10 -5.84 15.92 8.73
CA VAL A 10 -6.57 15.55 7.52
C VAL A 10 -7.94 15.05 7.94
N SER A 11 -9.01 15.62 7.39
CA SER A 11 -10.37 15.16 7.70
C SER A 11 -10.60 13.74 7.19
N ILE A 12 -11.47 12.99 7.89
CA ILE A 12 -11.87 11.64 7.49
C ILE A 12 -12.49 11.65 6.07
N GLU A 13 -13.23 12.71 5.72
CA GLU A 13 -13.83 12.89 4.40
C GLU A 13 -12.78 13.06 3.31
N THR A 14 -11.72 13.83 3.58
CA THR A 14 -10.58 14.00 2.68
C THR A 14 -9.86 12.67 2.45
N LEU A 15 -9.63 11.89 3.52
CA LEU A 15 -9.01 10.56 3.40
C LEU A 15 -9.90 9.59 2.59
N ARG A 16 -11.21 9.56 2.85
CA ARG A 16 -12.17 8.74 2.10
C ARG A 16 -12.15 9.11 0.61
N SER A 17 -12.22 10.40 0.29
CA SER A 17 -12.16 10.89 -1.10
C SER A 17 -10.85 10.48 -1.79
N TYR A 18 -9.71 10.55 -1.11
CA TYR A 18 -8.42 10.11 -1.65
C TYR A 18 -8.38 8.60 -1.92
N VAL A 19 -8.83 7.78 -0.96
CA VAL A 19 -8.87 6.32 -1.08
C VAL A 19 -9.76 5.91 -2.26
N ASP A 20 -10.92 6.54 -2.41
CA ASP A 20 -11.85 6.29 -3.51
C ASP A 20 -11.28 6.72 -4.87
N ARG A 21 -10.68 7.93 -4.95
CA ARG A 21 -10.09 8.46 -6.19
C ARG A 21 -8.93 7.61 -6.69
N LEU A 22 -8.14 7.05 -5.77
CA LEU A 22 -6.99 6.22 -6.10
C LEU A 22 -7.35 4.74 -6.35
N GLY A 23 -8.61 4.35 -6.15
CA GLY A 23 -9.10 3.01 -6.46
C GLY A 23 -8.76 1.95 -5.42
N PHE A 24 -8.42 2.34 -4.18
CA PHE A 24 -8.06 1.43 -3.10
C PHE A 24 -9.28 0.83 -2.37
N LYS A 25 -10.35 0.48 -3.09
CA LYS A 25 -11.51 -0.21 -2.48
C LYS A 25 -11.08 -1.61 -2.03
N SER A 26 -11.17 -1.86 -0.72
CA SER A 26 -10.62 -3.02 -0.03
C SER A 26 -11.15 -4.36 -0.56
N TYR A 27 -10.23 -5.28 -0.91
CA TYR A 27 -10.56 -6.66 -1.28
C TYR A 27 -10.61 -7.55 -0.03
N ARG A 28 -11.80 -7.94 0.43
CA ARG A 28 -11.95 -9.09 1.35
C ARG A 28 -11.84 -10.38 0.53
N ALA A 29 -10.88 -11.24 0.85
CA ALA A 29 -10.79 -12.59 0.27
C ALA A 29 -11.18 -13.64 1.32
N ALA A 30 -12.45 -14.05 1.30
CA ALA A 30 -12.94 -15.25 1.98
C ALA A 30 -12.66 -16.53 1.18
N HIS A 31 -12.32 -17.58 1.94
CA HIS A 31 -12.30 -19.04 1.73
C HIS A 31 -11.59 -19.73 0.55
N LYS A 32 -11.16 -20.95 0.88
CA LYS A 32 -10.05 -21.74 0.34
C LYS A 32 -10.60 -22.96 -0.43
N HIS A 33 -10.25 -23.00 -1.72
CA HIS A 33 -10.24 -24.11 -2.72
C HIS A 33 -10.65 -23.62 -4.12
N ARG A 34 -10.10 -22.45 -4.52
CA ARG A 34 -9.99 -21.94 -5.89
C ARG A 34 -8.86 -20.91 -5.94
N LEU A 35 -7.73 -21.28 -5.32
CA LEU A 35 -6.74 -20.31 -4.86
C LEU A 35 -5.80 -19.84 -5.97
N ILE A 36 -5.31 -20.73 -6.85
CA ILE A 36 -4.20 -20.39 -7.76
C ILE A 36 -4.63 -19.34 -8.81
N ALA A 37 -5.76 -19.55 -9.49
CA ALA A 37 -6.27 -18.59 -10.47
C ALA A 37 -6.68 -17.25 -9.83
N LYS A 38 -7.28 -17.30 -8.63
CA LYS A 38 -7.63 -16.10 -7.86
C LYS A 38 -6.37 -15.35 -7.40
N HIS A 39 -5.34 -16.06 -6.93
CA HIS A 39 -4.07 -15.45 -6.53
C HIS A 39 -3.33 -14.82 -7.70
N ARG A 40 -3.27 -15.50 -8.85
CA ARG A 40 -2.68 -14.94 -10.07
C ARG A 40 -3.42 -13.69 -10.52
N LYS A 41 -4.76 -13.74 -10.58
CA LYS A 41 -5.59 -12.57 -10.87
C LYS A 41 -5.36 -11.44 -9.87
N ASN A 42 -5.20 -11.75 -8.58
CA ASN A 42 -4.93 -10.76 -7.54
C ASN A 42 -3.53 -10.13 -7.70
N GLN A 43 -2.51 -10.89 -8.11
CA GLN A 43 -1.16 -10.38 -8.36
C GLN A 43 -1.11 -9.48 -9.61
N GLU A 44 -1.76 -9.90 -10.70
CA GLU A 44 -1.88 -9.07 -11.92
C GLU A 44 -2.64 -7.77 -11.63
N THR A 45 -3.74 -7.85 -10.87
CA THR A 45 -4.48 -6.66 -10.42
C THR A 45 -3.60 -5.76 -9.56
N TYR A 46 -2.81 -6.35 -8.65
CA TYR A 46 -1.91 -5.58 -7.78
C TYR A 46 -0.85 -4.85 -8.58
N ILE A 47 -0.19 -5.52 -9.53
CA ILE A 47 0.77 -4.87 -10.43
C ILE A 47 0.12 -3.78 -11.26
N ASN A 48 -1.10 -4.00 -11.76
CA ASN A 48 -1.79 -2.96 -12.53
C ASN A 48 -2.04 -1.70 -11.69
N ILE A 49 -2.36 -1.85 -10.40
CA ILE A 49 -2.48 -0.71 -9.48
C ILE A 49 -1.11 -0.07 -9.25
N LEU A 50 -0.07 -0.89 -9.00
CA LEU A 50 1.27 -0.38 -8.78
C LEU A 50 1.79 0.42 -9.99
N ALA A 51 1.66 -0.13 -11.19
CA ALA A 51 2.17 0.47 -12.42
C ALA A 51 1.38 1.71 -12.85
N ASN A 52 0.05 1.67 -12.77
CA ASN A 52 -0.79 2.73 -13.34
C ASN A 52 -1.19 3.81 -12.34
N ARG A 53 -1.11 3.55 -11.03
CA ARG A 53 -1.53 4.50 -9.98
C ARG A 53 -0.38 4.87 -9.06
N PHE A 54 0.24 3.86 -8.44
CA PHE A 54 1.26 4.10 -7.42
C PHE A 54 2.55 4.67 -8.01
N HIS A 55 3.12 4.06 -9.06
CA HIS A 55 4.42 4.46 -9.58
C HIS A 55 4.43 5.87 -10.18
N PRO A 56 3.44 6.31 -10.97
CA PRO A 56 3.37 7.71 -11.40
C PRO A 56 3.32 8.68 -10.22
N TRP A 57 2.52 8.37 -9.20
CA TRP A 57 2.46 9.18 -7.98
C TRP A 57 3.79 9.17 -7.22
N PHE A 58 4.41 8.01 -7.07
CA PHE A 58 5.68 7.81 -6.36
C PHE A 58 6.81 8.58 -7.04
N THR A 59 6.97 8.42 -8.35
CA THR A 59 7.96 9.16 -9.15
C THR A 59 7.75 10.67 -9.07
N ASN A 60 6.51 11.13 -9.07
CA ASN A 60 6.20 12.54 -8.90
C ASN A 60 6.63 13.05 -7.51
N ILE A 61 6.33 12.32 -6.43
CA ILE A 61 6.72 12.79 -5.08
C ILE A 61 8.24 12.72 -4.86
N THR A 62 8.93 11.71 -5.40
CA THR A 62 10.38 11.56 -5.23
C THR A 62 11.14 12.59 -6.04
N ALA A 63 10.63 13.01 -7.20
CA ALA A 63 11.22 14.09 -8.00
C ALA A 63 11.14 15.46 -7.30
N HIS A 64 10.18 15.65 -6.39
CA HIS A 64 9.91 16.94 -5.75
C HIS A 64 10.30 16.99 -4.26
N GLN A 65 10.73 15.88 -3.67
CA GLN A 65 11.13 15.84 -2.26
C GLN A 65 12.54 15.28 -2.11
N GLU A 66 13.44 16.06 -1.50
CA GLU A 66 14.81 15.64 -1.15
C GLU A 66 14.83 14.73 0.09
N ARG A 67 14.08 13.63 0.04
CA ARG A 67 14.05 12.65 1.13
C ARG A 67 13.68 11.26 0.63
N ASP A 68 14.24 10.27 1.30
CA ASP A 68 14.01 8.87 1.02
C ASP A 68 12.63 8.43 1.53
N PHE A 69 11.96 7.62 0.72
CA PHE A 69 10.67 7.01 1.05
C PHE A 69 10.80 5.50 1.22
N ILE A 70 10.06 4.95 2.18
CA ILE A 70 9.94 3.51 2.40
C ILE A 70 8.48 3.12 2.18
N PHE A 71 8.26 2.19 1.26
CA PHE A 71 6.94 1.63 0.96
C PHE A 71 6.54 0.59 2.00
N GLN A 72 5.41 0.83 2.67
CA GLN A 72 4.82 -0.08 3.65
C GLN A 72 3.60 -0.77 3.04
N GLU A 73 3.56 -2.11 3.10
CA GLU A 73 2.42 -2.93 2.68
C GLU A 73 2.23 -4.11 3.65
N SER A 74 1.03 -4.70 3.67
CA SER A 74 0.79 -5.92 4.45
C SER A 74 1.47 -7.14 3.82
N GLY A 75 1.84 -8.15 4.60
CA GLY A 75 2.37 -9.44 4.12
C GLY A 75 1.38 -10.36 3.39
N ALA A 76 0.38 -9.81 2.70
CA ALA A 76 -0.57 -10.59 1.90
C ALA A 76 0.16 -11.31 0.76
N SER A 77 -0.27 -12.53 0.43
CA SER A 77 0.40 -13.37 -0.58
C SER A 77 0.41 -12.78 -2.00
N CYS A 78 -0.49 -11.83 -2.29
CA CYS A 78 -0.47 -11.08 -3.55
C CYS A 78 0.62 -10.00 -3.61
N HIS A 79 1.23 -9.62 -2.48
CA HIS A 79 2.27 -8.58 -2.42
C HIS A 79 3.69 -9.17 -2.38
N THR A 80 3.81 -10.41 -1.91
CA THR A 80 5.09 -11.10 -1.65
C THR A 80 5.51 -12.05 -2.76
N GLY A 81 4.76 -12.11 -3.87
CA GLY A 81 5.13 -12.93 -5.03
C GLY A 81 6.44 -12.46 -5.68
N GLY A 82 7.25 -13.40 -6.18
CA GLY A 82 8.56 -13.10 -6.76
C GLY A 82 8.53 -12.05 -7.88
N TYR A 83 7.52 -12.11 -8.75
CA TYR A 83 7.33 -11.12 -9.81
C TYR A 83 7.03 -9.71 -9.26
N ILE A 84 6.23 -9.61 -8.19
CA ILE A 84 5.93 -8.33 -7.52
C ILE A 84 7.20 -7.74 -6.90
N ARG A 85 8.00 -8.59 -6.24
CA ARG A 85 9.28 -8.19 -5.65
C ARG A 85 10.24 -7.65 -6.70
N TRP A 86 10.47 -8.42 -7.77
CA TRP A 86 11.29 -8.00 -8.91
C TRP A 86 10.83 -6.67 -9.52
N TRP A 87 9.51 -6.51 -9.68
CA TRP A 87 8.94 -5.28 -10.24
C TRP A 87 9.24 -4.07 -9.34
N LYS A 88 9.07 -4.19 -8.01
CA LYS A 88 9.38 -3.10 -7.06
C LYS A 88 10.88 -2.76 -7.05
N GLU A 89 11.74 -3.77 -7.06
CA GLU A 89 13.20 -3.60 -7.10
C GLU A 89 13.65 -2.87 -8.38
N THR A 90 13.09 -3.25 -9.54
CA THR A 90 13.38 -2.63 -10.84
C THR A 90 12.99 -1.15 -10.88
N HIS A 91 11.94 -0.76 -10.14
CA HIS A 91 11.48 0.63 -10.05
C HIS A 91 12.03 1.37 -8.82
N GLN A 92 13.06 0.83 -8.15
CA GLN A 92 13.74 1.44 -7.01
C GLN A 92 12.80 1.75 -5.82
N ILE A 93 11.72 0.98 -5.70
CA ILE A 93 10.76 1.11 -4.61
C ILE A 93 11.32 0.33 -3.41
N LYS A 94 11.94 1.04 -2.48
CA LYS A 94 12.39 0.48 -1.19
C LYS A 94 11.17 0.13 -0.35
N GLY A 95 11.16 -1.06 0.24
CA GLY A 95 10.11 -1.49 1.17
C GLY A 95 10.71 -2.25 2.36
N PHE A 96 9.86 -2.63 3.31
CA PHE A 96 10.27 -3.48 4.41
C PHE A 96 10.58 -4.89 3.91
N GLU A 97 11.80 -5.37 4.17
CA GLU A 97 12.20 -6.74 3.81
C GLU A 97 11.41 -7.80 4.59
N TYR A 98 11.03 -7.46 5.83
CA TYR A 98 10.21 -8.30 6.68
C TYR A 98 9.02 -7.52 7.24
N TRP A 99 7.83 -8.08 7.08
CA TRP A 99 6.62 -7.63 7.77
C TRP A 99 6.04 -8.80 8.58
N PRO A 100 5.88 -8.66 9.91
CA PRO A 100 5.39 -9.75 10.73
C PRO A 100 3.95 -10.12 10.35
N ALA A 101 3.70 -11.43 10.24
CA ALA A 101 2.37 -11.94 9.91
C ALA A 101 1.36 -11.61 11.03
N GLN A 102 0.11 -11.31 10.64
CA GLN A 102 -1.01 -11.10 11.57
C GLN A 102 -0.82 -9.94 12.57
N ARG A 103 -0.06 -8.90 12.19
CA ARG A 103 0.12 -7.69 13.00
C ARG A 103 -0.59 -6.49 12.36
N PRO A 104 -1.94 -6.43 12.40
CA PRO A 104 -2.69 -5.29 11.87
C PRO A 104 -2.41 -4.01 12.67
N ASP A 105 -2.05 -4.13 13.94
CA ASP A 105 -1.67 -3.04 14.84
C ASP A 105 -0.40 -2.30 14.37
N LEU A 106 0.46 -2.95 13.60
CA LEU A 106 1.66 -2.32 13.03
C LEU A 106 1.37 -1.67 11.67
N ASN A 107 0.23 -1.93 11.06
CA ASN A 107 -0.09 -1.43 9.73
C ASN A 107 -0.93 -0.15 9.81
N SER A 108 -0.31 0.99 9.50
CA SER A 108 -0.93 2.31 9.57
C SER A 108 -2.24 2.41 8.80
N ILE A 109 -2.38 1.69 7.68
CA ILE A 109 -3.61 1.70 6.87
C ILE A 109 -4.79 1.02 7.58
N GLU A 110 -4.54 0.05 8.46
CA GLU A 110 -5.59 -0.63 9.23
C GLU A 110 -6.15 0.30 10.31
N HIS A 111 -5.31 1.15 10.91
CA HIS A 111 -5.77 2.19 11.83
C HIS A 111 -6.62 3.24 11.12
N ILE A 112 -6.19 3.70 9.94
CA ILE A 112 -6.98 4.63 9.12
C ILE A 112 -8.31 4.01 8.73
N ARG A 113 -8.31 2.75 8.28
CA ARG A 113 -9.54 2.02 7.94
C ARG A 113 -10.48 1.92 9.14
N ASN A 114 -9.97 1.52 10.30
CA ASN A 114 -10.76 1.43 11.53
C ASN A 114 -11.37 2.77 11.94
N ALA A 115 -10.66 3.88 11.74
CA ALA A 115 -11.18 5.22 12.02
C ALA A 115 -12.26 5.65 11.02
N ILE A 116 -12.10 5.25 9.75
CA ILE A 116 -13.06 5.53 8.69
C ILE A 116 -14.34 4.69 8.90
N GLU A 117 -14.24 3.40 9.21
CA GLU A 117 -15.38 2.48 9.30
C GLU A 117 -16.23 2.61 10.58
N ARG A 118 -15.80 3.43 11.54
CA ARG A 118 -16.56 3.81 12.75
C ARG A 118 -17.62 4.86 12.43
#